data_AF-A0A3R9ZC65-F1
#
_entry.id   AF-A0A3R9ZC65-F1
#
_cell.length_a   1.000
_cell.length_b   1.000
_cell.length_c   1.000
_cell.angle_alpha   90.00
_cell.angle_beta   90.00
_cell.angle_gamma   90.00
#
_symmetry.space_group_name_H-M   'P 1'
#
loop_
_entity.id
_entity.type
_entity.pdbx_description
1 polymer ?
#
loop_
_entity_poly.entity_id
_entity_poly.type
_entity_poly.pdbx_seq_one_letter_code
_entity_poly.pdbx_strand_id
1 'polypeptide(L)'
;MILHHPRPLTVLLTLGAALFLGACAADGDSAAGTVTETMTVTPGITTPTTTTATPATDTNSPTLVTTTTQVTPPTMPDRFGGCEPAFFLDEFTSPVVLFCDGAWARAGQAQTDHVLVFRYRDGRWLSHPHDGRDVFTQYPCYDEEKLRATGAPEELISQVSLCEPEDEQG
;
A
#
# COMPACT_ATOMS: atom_id res chain seq x y z
N MET A 1 -33.79 -3.03 40.54
CA MET A 1 -33.32 -1.96 41.45
C MET A 1 -31.91 -1.59 41.03
N ILE A 2 -31.78 -0.35 40.55
CA ILE A 2 -30.54 0.26 40.06
C ILE A 2 -29.74 0.70 41.29
N LEU A 3 -28.49 0.25 41.43
CA LEU A 3 -27.51 0.90 42.30
C LEU A 3 -26.25 1.18 41.48
N HIS A 4 -26.14 2.42 41.01
CA HIS A 4 -24.90 3.04 40.56
C HIS A 4 -23.88 3.03 41.69
N HIS A 5 -22.61 2.70 41.41
CA HIS A 5 -21.48 3.22 42.19
C HIS A 5 -20.34 3.67 41.25
N PRO A 6 -19.59 4.71 41.64
CA PRO A 6 -19.00 5.69 40.74
C PRO A 6 -17.59 5.35 40.26
N ARG A 7 -17.25 5.85 39.06
CA ARG A 7 -15.89 5.91 38.51
C ARG A 7 -15.09 7.03 39.20
N PRO A 8 -13.92 6.76 39.79
CA PRO A 8 -12.95 7.82 40.05
C PRO A 8 -12.17 8.12 38.76
N LEU A 9 -12.40 9.34 38.29
CA LEU A 9 -11.74 10.03 37.19
C LEU A 9 -10.34 10.46 37.67
N THR A 10 -9.29 9.75 37.26
CA THR A 10 -7.90 10.18 37.52
C THR A 10 -7.37 10.89 36.28
N VAL A 11 -7.55 12.21 36.28
CA VAL A 11 -6.84 13.15 35.40
C VAL A 11 -5.40 13.23 35.88
N LEU A 12 -4.44 12.88 35.02
CA LEU A 12 -3.04 13.24 35.21
C LEU A 12 -2.54 13.91 33.95
N LEU A 13 -2.46 15.22 34.07
CA LEU A 13 -2.09 16.23 33.10
C LEU A 13 -0.58 16.45 33.30
N THR A 14 0.25 15.98 32.38
CA THR A 14 1.68 16.32 32.39
C THR A 14 2.05 17.08 31.14
N LEU A 15 2.13 18.41 31.31
CA LEU A 15 2.86 19.34 30.45
C LEU A 15 4.33 18.89 30.36
N GLY A 16 4.85 18.83 29.14
CA GLY A 16 6.28 18.63 28.89
C GLY A 16 6.67 19.25 27.56
N ALA A 17 6.67 20.58 27.49
CA ALA A 17 7.27 21.31 26.39
C ALA A 17 8.79 21.38 26.58
N ALA A 18 9.55 20.91 25.60
CA ALA A 18 10.97 21.27 25.46
C ALA A 18 11.30 21.37 23.96
N LEU A 19 11.29 22.61 23.47
CA LEU A 19 11.91 23.03 22.22
C LEU A 19 13.44 23.01 22.43
N PHE A 20 14.16 22.23 21.62
CA PHE A 20 15.58 22.44 21.40
C PHE A 20 15.82 22.85 19.95
N LEU A 21 16.02 24.16 19.76
CA LEU A 21 16.66 24.74 18.60
C LEU A 21 18.17 24.49 18.73
N GLY A 22 18.71 23.59 17.92
CA GLY A 22 20.14 23.43 17.70
C GLY A 22 20.56 24.05 16.38
N ALA A 23 20.96 25.32 16.42
CA ALA A 23 21.75 25.95 15.37
C ALA A 23 23.24 25.86 15.75
N CYS A 24 24.11 25.52 14.80
CA CYS A 24 25.37 26.22 14.53
C CYS A 24 26.12 25.54 13.38
N ALA A 25 26.60 26.39 12.48
CA ALA A 25 27.36 26.08 11.27
C ALA A 25 28.80 25.62 11.56
N ALA A 26 29.38 24.88 10.62
CA ALA A 26 30.80 24.92 10.33
C ALA A 26 31.04 24.53 8.88
N ASP A 27 31.51 25.50 8.09
CA ASP A 27 32.01 25.36 6.74
C ASP A 27 33.24 24.44 6.71
N GLY A 28 33.27 23.53 5.74
CA GLY A 28 34.42 22.68 5.42
C GLY A 28 34.58 22.59 3.91
N ASP A 29 35.32 23.54 3.34
CA ASP A 29 35.85 23.47 1.98
C ASP A 29 37.12 22.59 1.95
N SER A 30 37.39 22.06 0.75
CA SER A 30 38.64 21.41 0.31
C SER A 30 38.83 19.91 0.62
N ALA A 31 38.57 19.08 -0.39
CA ALA A 31 39.64 18.35 -1.08
C ALA A 31 39.14 17.74 -2.41
N ALA A 32 39.85 18.05 -3.49
CA ALA A 32 39.67 17.47 -4.81
C ALA A 32 39.90 15.95 -4.79
N GLY A 33 38.87 15.18 -5.15
CA GLY A 33 38.98 13.77 -5.50
C GLY A 33 38.86 13.60 -7.00
N THR A 34 39.99 13.33 -7.66
CA THR A 34 40.09 13.11 -9.10
C THR A 34 39.31 11.87 -9.52
N VAL A 35 38.24 12.06 -10.29
CA VAL A 35 37.52 10.97 -10.97
C VAL A 35 38.41 10.45 -12.10
N THR A 36 38.82 9.19 -11.99
CA THR A 36 39.43 8.44 -13.10
C THR A 36 38.49 7.29 -13.46
N GLU A 37 37.48 7.58 -14.28
CA GLU A 37 36.77 6.53 -15.00
C GLU A 37 37.49 6.27 -16.33
N THR A 38 38.11 5.10 -16.42
CA THR A 38 38.56 4.56 -17.71
C THR A 38 37.45 3.65 -18.22
N MET A 39 36.67 4.13 -19.19
CA MET A 39 35.77 3.27 -19.96
C MET A 39 36.23 3.23 -21.41
N THR A 40 36.66 2.04 -21.83
CA THR A 40 37.23 1.72 -23.13
C THR A 40 36.13 1.74 -24.19
N VAL A 41 36.22 2.67 -25.15
CA VAL A 41 35.30 2.75 -26.29
C VAL A 41 35.78 1.81 -27.40
N THR A 42 34.96 0.82 -27.74
CA THR A 42 35.16 -0.08 -28.89
C THR A 42 34.46 0.52 -30.12
N PRO A 43 35.14 0.76 -31.26
CA PRO A 43 34.48 1.13 -32.49
C PRO A 43 34.12 -0.13 -33.29
N GLY A 44 32.83 -0.37 -33.47
CA GLY A 44 32.29 -1.38 -34.37
C GLY A 44 31.17 -0.80 -35.22
N ILE A 45 31.49 0.07 -36.18
CA ILE A 45 30.52 0.54 -37.18
C ILE A 45 30.54 -0.44 -38.34
N THR A 46 29.50 -1.27 -38.41
CA THR A 46 29.12 -1.99 -39.63
C THR A 46 27.72 -1.50 -40.00
N THR A 47 27.64 -0.65 -41.03
CA THR A 47 26.40 -0.41 -41.78
C THR A 47 25.94 -1.75 -42.37
N PRO A 48 24.64 -2.04 -42.48
CA PRO A 48 23.90 -1.50 -43.62
C PRO A 48 22.38 -1.29 -43.44
N THR A 49 21.84 -0.60 -44.44
CA THR A 49 20.49 -0.75 -45.04
C THR A 49 19.30 0.02 -44.45
N THR A 50 18.95 1.06 -45.22
CA THR A 50 17.63 1.61 -45.49
C THR A 50 16.51 0.55 -45.51
N THR A 51 15.41 0.79 -44.81
CA THR A 51 14.08 0.32 -45.22
C THR A 51 13.02 1.33 -44.83
N THR A 52 12.40 1.88 -45.86
CA THR A 52 11.17 2.65 -45.88
C THR A 52 10.02 1.88 -45.24
N ALA A 53 9.26 2.51 -44.33
CA ALA A 53 7.90 2.12 -44.02
C ALA A 53 7.03 3.35 -43.71
N THR A 54 5.89 3.38 -44.38
CA THR A 54 4.79 4.33 -44.52
C THR A 54 4.21 4.90 -43.21
N PRO A 55 3.66 6.13 -43.21
CA PRO A 55 2.89 6.67 -42.09
C PRO A 55 1.58 5.89 -41.88
N ALA A 56 1.36 5.36 -40.68
CA ALA A 56 0.08 4.79 -40.27
C ALA A 56 -0.70 5.80 -39.42
N THR A 57 -1.83 6.21 -39.99
CA THR A 57 -2.90 7.06 -39.49
C THR A 57 -3.52 6.58 -38.18
N ASP A 58 -3.95 7.55 -37.36
CA ASP A 58 -4.92 7.49 -36.26
C ASP A 58 -5.26 6.11 -35.69
N THR A 59 -4.60 5.76 -34.59
CA THR A 59 -5.07 4.71 -33.70
C THR A 59 -6.07 5.31 -32.74
N ASN A 60 -7.35 5.10 -33.05
CA ASN A 60 -8.47 5.29 -32.13
C ASN A 60 -8.11 4.66 -30.77
N SER A 61 -7.97 5.53 -29.77
CA SER A 61 -8.00 5.13 -28.36
C SER A 61 -9.31 4.36 -28.12
N PRO A 62 -9.28 3.12 -27.61
CA PRO A 62 -10.51 2.50 -27.13
C PRO A 62 -10.97 3.33 -25.92
N THR A 63 -12.00 4.13 -26.14
CA THR A 63 -12.82 4.70 -25.08
C THR A 63 -13.24 3.54 -24.18
N LEU A 64 -12.76 3.49 -22.94
CA LEU A 64 -13.24 2.55 -21.94
C LEU A 64 -14.72 2.87 -21.71
N VAL A 65 -15.59 2.13 -22.37
CA VAL A 65 -17.02 2.17 -22.12
C VAL A 65 -17.25 1.48 -20.79
N THR A 66 -17.33 2.25 -19.71
CA THR A 66 -17.81 1.78 -18.41
C THR A 66 -19.29 1.43 -18.56
N THR A 67 -19.55 0.23 -19.04
CA THR A 67 -20.88 -0.36 -19.10
C THR A 67 -21.24 -0.76 -17.68
N THR A 68 -21.98 0.08 -16.97
CA THR A 68 -22.61 -0.26 -15.69
C THR A 68 -23.78 -1.21 -15.96
N THR A 69 -23.47 -2.46 -16.28
CA THR A 69 -24.45 -3.55 -16.15
C THR A 69 -24.53 -3.89 -14.67
N GLN A 70 -25.62 -3.46 -14.04
CA GLN A 70 -25.99 -3.86 -12.70
C GLN A 70 -26.36 -5.35 -12.74
N VAL A 71 -25.34 -6.20 -12.60
CA VAL A 71 -25.49 -7.64 -12.41
C VAL A 71 -25.83 -7.83 -10.95
N THR A 72 -27.01 -8.37 -10.68
CA THR A 72 -27.40 -8.79 -9.33
C THR A 72 -26.31 -9.72 -8.79
N PRO A 73 -25.63 -9.36 -7.69
CA PRO A 73 -24.49 -10.13 -7.19
C PRO A 73 -24.95 -11.54 -6.81
N PRO A 74 -24.16 -12.58 -7.13
CA PRO A 74 -24.49 -13.94 -6.72
C PRO A 74 -24.61 -13.99 -5.20
N THR A 75 -25.66 -14.61 -4.69
CA THR A 75 -25.84 -14.81 -3.24
C THR A 75 -24.75 -15.77 -2.74
N MET A 76 -23.60 -15.22 -2.37
CA MET A 76 -22.57 -15.93 -1.64
C MET A 76 -23.16 -16.31 -0.27
N PRO A 77 -22.92 -17.53 0.23
CA PRO A 77 -23.42 -17.90 1.56
C PRO A 77 -22.95 -16.86 2.59
N ASP A 78 -23.82 -16.45 3.53
CA ASP A 78 -23.61 -15.45 4.62
C ASP A 78 -22.32 -15.65 5.46
N ARG A 79 -21.60 -16.74 5.23
CA ARG A 79 -20.32 -17.09 5.85
C ARG A 79 -19.11 -16.45 5.15
N PHE A 80 -19.28 -15.95 3.92
CA PHE A 80 -18.23 -15.28 3.14
C PHE A 80 -18.71 -13.90 2.71
N GLY A 81 -17.81 -12.93 2.76
CA GLY A 81 -18.07 -11.57 2.30
C GLY A 81 -18.06 -11.50 0.79
N GLY A 82 -18.95 -10.69 0.22
CA GLY A 82 -18.89 -10.37 -1.21
C GLY A 82 -17.66 -9.51 -1.53
N CYS A 83 -17.26 -9.55 -2.80
CA CYS A 83 -16.07 -8.88 -3.32
C CYS A 83 -16.39 -7.58 -4.08
N GLU A 84 -17.65 -7.14 -4.01
CA GLU A 84 -18.12 -5.92 -4.64
C GLU A 84 -17.51 -4.70 -3.95
N PRO A 85 -17.00 -3.70 -4.71
CA PRO A 85 -16.43 -2.49 -4.12
C PRO A 85 -17.38 -1.76 -3.16
N ALA A 86 -18.70 -1.90 -3.35
CA ALA A 86 -19.72 -1.31 -2.50
C ALA A 86 -19.58 -1.68 -1.01
N PHE A 87 -18.98 -2.83 -0.69
CA PHE A 87 -18.75 -3.26 0.69
C PHE A 87 -17.67 -2.46 1.43
N PHE A 88 -16.84 -1.71 0.72
CA PHE A 88 -15.72 -0.95 1.28
C PHE A 88 -15.97 0.56 1.29
N LEU A 89 -17.21 0.99 1.04
CA LEU A 89 -17.60 2.40 1.02
C LEU A 89 -17.53 3.10 2.39
N ASP A 90 -17.50 2.32 3.48
CA ASP A 90 -17.30 2.85 4.83
C ASP A 90 -15.87 3.40 5.01
N GLU A 91 -14.90 2.89 4.25
CA GLU A 91 -13.48 3.26 4.35
C GLU A 91 -13.02 4.14 3.18
N PHE A 92 -13.59 3.94 1.99
CA PHE A 92 -13.16 4.61 0.77
C PHE A 92 -14.33 5.29 0.04
N THR A 93 -14.07 6.42 -0.60
CA THR A 93 -15.07 7.12 -1.42
C THR A 93 -15.25 6.47 -2.79
N SER A 94 -14.16 5.96 -3.38
CA SER A 94 -14.19 5.21 -4.64
C SER A 94 -13.32 3.96 -4.49
N PRO A 95 -13.85 2.89 -3.87
CA PRO A 95 -13.12 1.67 -3.60
C PRO A 95 -12.80 0.90 -4.88
N VAL A 96 -11.63 0.27 -4.89
CA VAL A 96 -11.23 -0.78 -5.83
C VAL A 96 -10.81 -2.01 -5.03
N VAL A 97 -11.25 -3.18 -5.46
CA VAL A 97 -10.89 -4.46 -4.84
C VAL A 97 -9.78 -5.09 -5.67
N LEU A 98 -8.63 -5.31 -5.04
CA LEU A 98 -7.43 -5.85 -5.68
C LEU A 98 -7.32 -7.37 -5.48
N PHE A 99 -7.78 -7.86 -4.32
CA PHE A 99 -7.84 -9.28 -4.00
C PHE A 99 -9.09 -9.55 -3.14
N CYS A 100 -9.73 -10.70 -3.33
CA CYS A 100 -10.83 -11.16 -2.48
C CYS A 100 -11.05 -12.66 -2.64
N ASP A 101 -11.07 -13.40 -1.53
CA ASP A 101 -11.41 -14.83 -1.47
C ASP A 101 -12.69 -15.11 -0.66
N GLY A 102 -13.35 -14.05 -0.18
CA GLY A 102 -14.54 -14.09 0.66
C GLY A 102 -14.28 -14.20 2.17
N ALA A 103 -13.05 -14.51 2.60
CA ALA A 103 -12.64 -14.44 4.02
C ALA A 103 -11.71 -13.25 4.27
N TRP A 104 -10.92 -12.89 3.26
CA TRP A 104 -9.98 -11.80 3.22
C TRP A 104 -10.16 -11.00 1.94
N ALA A 105 -9.83 -9.71 2.03
CA ALA A 105 -9.79 -8.83 0.88
C ALA A 105 -8.65 -7.83 1.00
N ARG A 106 -8.14 -7.39 -0.14
CA ARG A 106 -7.26 -6.24 -0.27
C ARG A 106 -8.00 -5.21 -1.11
N ALA A 107 -8.32 -4.07 -0.52
CA ALA A 107 -9.09 -3.02 -1.18
C ALA A 107 -8.45 -1.66 -0.90
N GLY A 108 -8.61 -0.71 -1.81
CA GLY A 108 -8.03 0.60 -1.68
C GLY A 108 -8.83 1.68 -2.38
N GLN A 109 -8.38 2.91 -2.23
CA GLN A 109 -8.97 4.08 -2.86
C GLN A 109 -8.40 4.24 -4.28
N ALA A 110 -9.28 4.30 -5.27
CA ALA A 110 -8.90 4.50 -6.67
C ALA A 110 -8.00 5.73 -6.83
N GLN A 111 -6.99 5.62 -7.72
CA GLN A 111 -6.00 6.68 -8.01
C GLN A 111 -5.13 7.09 -6.82
N THR A 112 -5.02 6.24 -5.80
CA THR A 112 -4.12 6.44 -4.66
C THR A 112 -3.39 5.15 -4.33
N ASP A 113 -2.35 5.26 -3.51
CA ASP A 113 -1.65 4.14 -2.88
C ASP A 113 -2.32 3.68 -1.58
N HIS A 114 -3.41 4.32 -1.16
CA HIS A 114 -4.11 3.98 0.08
C HIS A 114 -4.87 2.66 -0.08
N VAL A 115 -4.22 1.56 0.33
CA VAL A 115 -4.73 0.19 0.26
C VAL A 115 -4.64 -0.45 1.64
N LEU A 116 -5.70 -1.13 2.04
CA LEU A 116 -5.81 -1.83 3.31
C LEU A 116 -6.17 -3.30 3.10
N VAL A 117 -5.82 -4.11 4.09
CA VAL A 117 -6.24 -5.51 4.19
C VAL A 117 -7.49 -5.57 5.04
N PHE A 118 -8.44 -6.41 4.64
CA PHE A 118 -9.72 -6.61 5.31
C PHE A 118 -9.94 -8.08 5.61
N ARG A 119 -10.67 -8.34 6.68
CA ARG A 119 -11.12 -9.67 7.07
C ARG A 119 -12.62 -9.67 7.24
N TYR A 120 -13.29 -10.66 6.66
CA TYR A 120 -14.73 -10.83 6.83
C TYR A 120 -15.02 -11.52 8.17
N ARG A 121 -15.75 -10.81 9.04
CA ARG A 121 -16.13 -11.28 10.38
C ARG A 121 -17.51 -10.72 10.73
N ASP A 122 -18.32 -11.55 11.38
CA ASP A 122 -19.63 -11.13 11.92
C ASP A 122 -20.54 -10.45 10.88
N GLY A 123 -20.52 -10.95 9.63
CA GLY A 123 -21.36 -10.45 8.55
C GLY A 123 -20.83 -9.18 7.85
N ARG A 124 -19.63 -8.69 8.19
CA ARG A 124 -19.06 -7.45 7.63
C ARG A 124 -17.56 -7.55 7.36
N TRP A 125 -17.08 -6.68 6.48
CA TRP A 125 -15.66 -6.45 6.30
C TRP A 125 -15.13 -5.55 7.42
N LEU A 126 -14.02 -5.96 8.03
CA LEU A 126 -13.29 -5.20 9.04
C LEU A 126 -11.85 -5.01 8.58
N SER A 127 -11.34 -3.79 8.69
CA SER A 127 -9.93 -3.52 8.42
C SER A 127 -9.04 -4.34 9.35
N HIS A 128 -8.06 -5.03 8.79
CA HIS A 128 -7.03 -5.73 9.53
C HIS A 128 -5.92 -4.74 9.88
N PRO A 129 -5.54 -4.63 11.17
CA PRO A 129 -4.49 -3.71 11.57
C PRO A 129 -3.16 -4.08 10.91
N HIS A 130 -2.39 -3.07 10.53
CA HIS A 130 -0.99 -3.25 10.15
C HIS A 130 -0.12 -3.41 11.41
N ASP A 131 0.98 -4.13 11.28
CA ASP A 131 1.91 -4.39 12.38
C ASP A 131 2.94 -3.27 12.54
N GLY A 132 3.18 -2.52 11.48
CA GLY A 132 4.12 -1.42 11.47
C GLY A 132 4.01 -0.56 10.23
N ARG A 133 5.05 0.26 10.04
CA ARG A 133 5.24 1.04 8.83
C ARG A 133 6.66 0.91 8.35
N ASP A 134 6.81 0.87 7.04
CA ASP A 134 8.12 0.94 6.40
C ASP A 134 8.83 2.26 6.79
N VAL A 135 10.11 2.19 7.11
CA VAL A 135 10.85 3.33 7.67
C VAL A 135 11.01 4.47 6.66
N PHE A 136 11.11 4.15 5.36
CA PHE A 136 11.36 5.12 4.30
C PHE A 136 10.08 5.70 3.72
N THR A 137 9.14 4.84 3.37
CA THR A 137 7.89 5.19 2.68
C THR A 137 6.75 5.49 3.65
N GLN A 138 6.89 5.12 4.93
CA GLN A 138 5.83 5.19 5.95
C GLN A 138 4.56 4.40 5.56
N TYR A 139 4.68 3.51 4.57
CA TYR A 139 3.58 2.68 4.12
C TYR A 139 3.28 1.57 5.13
N PRO A 140 2.01 1.20 5.35
CA PRO A 140 1.66 0.09 6.24
C PRO A 140 2.37 -1.21 5.85
N CYS A 141 2.95 -1.89 6.82
CA CYS A 141 3.54 -3.22 6.65
C CYS A 141 2.85 -4.25 7.56
N TYR A 142 2.90 -5.51 7.17
CA TYR A 142 2.28 -6.61 7.89
C TYR A 142 3.32 -7.67 8.29
N ASP A 143 3.11 -8.30 9.43
CA ASP A 143 3.88 -9.43 9.88
C ASP A 143 3.40 -10.70 9.17
N GLU A 144 4.30 -11.36 8.43
CA GLU A 144 3.98 -12.53 7.64
C GLU A 144 3.46 -13.69 8.49
N GLU A 145 4.12 -13.97 9.61
CA GLU A 145 3.78 -15.08 10.49
C GLU A 145 2.41 -14.87 11.13
N LYS A 146 2.09 -13.64 11.55
CA LYS A 146 0.77 -13.29 12.09
C LYS A 146 -0.34 -13.38 11.04
N LEU A 147 -0.08 -12.93 9.81
CA LEU A 147 -1.03 -13.10 8.71
C LEU A 147 -1.33 -14.59 8.46
N ARG A 148 -0.29 -15.43 8.36
CA ARG A 148 -0.44 -16.89 8.22
C ARG A 148 -1.20 -17.50 9.40
N ALA A 149 -0.84 -17.13 10.63
CA ALA A 149 -1.47 -17.64 11.85
C ALA A 149 -2.96 -17.26 11.96
N THR A 150 -3.36 -16.13 11.39
CA THR A 150 -4.76 -15.71 11.31
C THR A 150 -5.50 -16.30 10.09
N GLY A 151 -4.84 -17.13 9.29
CA GLY A 151 -5.41 -17.82 8.15
C GLY A 151 -5.57 -16.93 6.92
N ALA A 152 -4.69 -15.95 6.73
CA ALA A 152 -4.57 -15.22 5.47
C ALA A 152 -4.07 -16.17 4.37
N PRO A 153 -4.63 -16.10 3.14
CA PRO A 153 -4.17 -16.92 2.02
C PRO A 153 -2.80 -16.44 1.51
N GLU A 154 -2.02 -17.37 0.95
CA GLU A 154 -0.69 -17.07 0.39
C GLU A 154 -0.72 -15.97 -0.67
N GLU A 155 -1.76 -15.98 -1.51
CA GLU A 155 -1.94 -15.00 -2.57
C GLU A 155 -2.08 -13.57 -2.00
N LEU A 156 -2.75 -13.42 -0.84
CA LEU A 156 -2.82 -12.12 -0.17
C LEU A 156 -1.47 -11.73 0.42
N ILE A 157 -0.79 -12.68 1.08
CA ILE A 157 0.50 -12.45 1.72
C ILE A 157 1.53 -11.98 0.69
N SER A 158 1.54 -12.55 -0.52
CA SER A 158 2.43 -12.14 -1.61
C SER A 158 2.14 -10.75 -2.20
N GLN A 159 0.99 -10.13 -1.87
CA GLN A 159 0.57 -8.83 -2.41
C GLN A 159 0.66 -7.68 -1.41
N VAL A 160 0.98 -7.96 -0.15
CA VAL A 160 1.12 -6.95 0.90
C VAL A 160 2.60 -6.64 1.17
N SER A 161 2.87 -5.43 1.66
CA SER A 161 4.21 -5.09 2.15
C SER A 161 4.43 -5.80 3.48
N LEU A 162 5.48 -6.60 3.56
CA LEU A 162 5.88 -7.25 4.81
C LEU A 162 6.78 -6.32 5.62
N CYS A 163 6.66 -6.37 6.95
CA CYS A 163 7.58 -5.63 7.81
C CYS A 163 8.98 -6.27 7.75
N GLU A 164 10.01 -5.43 7.74
CA GLU A 164 11.38 -5.91 7.88
C GLU A 164 11.57 -6.51 9.29
N PRO A 165 12.25 -7.66 9.42
CA PRO A 165 12.58 -8.21 10.72
C PRO A 165 13.50 -7.25 11.46
N GLU A 166 13.30 -7.10 12.77
CA GLU A 166 14.03 -6.14 13.61
C GLU A 166 15.55 -6.38 13.65
N ASP A 167 16.02 -7.51 13.12
CA ASP A 167 17.41 -7.96 13.16
C ASP A 167 18.34 -7.33 12.09
N GLU A 168 17.81 -6.63 11.07
CA GLU A 168 18.62 -6.04 9.98
C GLU A 168 18.82 -4.51 10.08
N GLN A 169 18.40 -3.88 11.17
CA GLN A 169 18.56 -2.42 11.38
C GLN A 169 19.85 -2.05 12.14
N GLY A 170 20.97 -2.62 11.72
CA GLY A 170 22.32 -2.37 12.26
C GLY A 170 23.03 -1.17 11.63
#